data_AF-A0A366WWJ8-F1
#
_entry.id   AF-A0A366WWJ8-F1
#
_cell.length_a   1.000
_cell.length_b   1.000
_cell.length_c   1.000
_cell.angle_alpha   90.00
_cell.angle_beta   90.00
_cell.angle_gamma   90.00
#
_symmetry.space_group_name_H-M   'P 1'
#
loop_
_entity.id
_entity.type
_entity.pdbx_description
1 polymer ?
#
loop_
_entity_poly.entity_id
_entity_poly.type
_entity_poly.pdbx_seq_one_letter_code
_entity_poly.pdbx_strand_id
1 'polypeptide(L)'
;MVSVIATSAVAQTSEDKNEPESVLFVQHAEKATLADNTLTLEGADKNVIVFADRPHRAAATIPVADLVKTWGEGADSFASDPPNAALVGETDDGKPVSLIVEIRNPVLSENSISYQYSVIEGDDQGAINNPYVVIDMSYLDQNIASTFATIGQAVGIPTPSTGLNYTTTD
;
A
#
# COMPACT_ATOMS: atom_id res chain seq x y z
N MET A 1 -23.30 5.04 17.05
CA MET A 1 -21.94 5.17 16.48
C MET A 1 -22.09 5.20 14.98
N VAL A 2 -21.53 6.19 14.30
CA VAL A 2 -21.69 6.38 12.85
C VAL A 2 -20.68 5.49 12.14
N SER A 3 -21.16 4.59 11.28
CA SER A 3 -20.34 3.74 10.41
C SER A 3 -19.82 4.58 9.24
N VAL A 4 -18.51 4.57 9.00
CA VAL A 4 -17.91 5.27 7.84
C VAL A 4 -17.95 4.31 6.65
N ILE A 5 -18.64 4.71 5.58
CA ILE A 5 -18.79 3.94 4.35
C ILE A 5 -17.55 4.16 3.47
N ALA A 6 -16.81 3.09 3.16
CA ALA A 6 -15.80 3.12 2.11
C ALA A 6 -16.48 3.42 0.76
N THR A 7 -16.05 4.46 0.05
CA THR A 7 -16.58 4.80 -1.28
C THR A 7 -15.73 4.10 -2.34
N SER A 8 -16.28 3.11 -3.02
CA SER A 8 -15.65 2.40 -4.14
C SER A 8 -16.38 2.69 -5.45
N ALA A 9 -15.64 2.88 -6.54
CA ALA A 9 -16.18 2.84 -7.91
C ALA A 9 -15.80 1.49 -8.54
N VAL A 10 -16.80 0.71 -8.96
CA VAL A 10 -16.58 -0.64 -9.54
C VAL A 10 -16.83 -0.58 -11.05
N ALA A 11 -15.81 -0.94 -11.85
CA ALA A 11 -15.99 -1.30 -13.26
C ALA A 11 -15.93 -2.82 -13.39
N GLN A 12 -17.08 -3.46 -13.65
CA GLN A 12 -17.18 -4.92 -13.82
C GLN A 12 -16.47 -5.41 -15.08
N THR A 13 -15.72 -6.51 -14.96
CA THR A 13 -15.79 -7.67 -15.88
C THR A 13 -15.34 -8.94 -15.15
N SER A 14 -16.26 -9.90 -15.07
CA SER A 14 -16.11 -11.25 -14.54
C SER A 14 -15.25 -12.12 -15.45
N GLU A 15 -14.10 -12.55 -14.96
CA GLU A 15 -13.30 -13.68 -15.47
C GLU A 15 -12.70 -14.33 -14.23
N ASP A 16 -12.85 -15.65 -14.08
CA ASP A 16 -12.23 -16.45 -13.02
C ASP A 16 -10.71 -16.21 -13.05
N LYS A 17 -10.18 -15.53 -12.04
CA LYS A 17 -8.77 -15.14 -11.98
C LYS A 17 -8.13 -15.77 -10.76
N ASN A 18 -7.50 -16.92 -10.98
CA ASN A 18 -6.67 -17.63 -10.00
C ASN A 18 -5.23 -17.07 -9.94
N GLU A 19 -5.00 -15.83 -10.40
CA GLU A 19 -3.68 -15.20 -10.32
C GLU A 19 -3.61 -14.28 -9.09
N PRO A 20 -2.51 -14.31 -8.32
CA PRO A 20 -2.35 -13.45 -7.15
C PRO A 20 -2.51 -11.98 -7.56
N GLU A 21 -3.33 -11.26 -6.83
CA GLU A 21 -3.62 -9.86 -7.12
C GLU A 21 -2.35 -9.02 -6.92
N SER A 22 -1.96 -8.31 -7.98
CA SER A 22 -0.91 -7.30 -7.90
C SER A 22 -1.48 -5.96 -7.45
N VAL A 23 -0.93 -5.35 -6.40
CA VAL A 23 -1.41 -4.06 -5.87
C VAL A 23 -0.34 -3.01 -5.60
N LEU A 24 -0.66 -1.76 -5.86
CA LEU A 24 0.15 -0.60 -5.46
C LEU A 24 -0.55 0.15 -4.34
N PHE A 25 0.23 0.65 -3.38
CA PHE A 25 -0.26 1.51 -2.31
C PHE A 25 0.13 2.96 -2.57
N VAL A 26 -0.77 3.90 -2.26
CA VAL A 26 -0.48 5.34 -2.29
C VAL A 26 -0.84 5.95 -0.95
N GLN A 27 0.18 6.38 -0.23
CA GLN A 27 0.06 7.05 1.05
C GLN A 27 0.36 8.54 0.90
N HIS A 28 -0.35 9.38 1.65
CA HIS A 28 -0.15 10.81 1.68
C HIS A 28 0.05 11.29 3.12
N ALA A 29 0.78 12.38 3.30
CA ALA A 29 1.00 13.04 4.58
C ALA A 29 1.19 14.55 4.40
N GLU A 30 1.15 15.31 5.49
CA GLU A 30 1.43 16.76 5.45
C GLU A 30 2.93 17.03 5.23
N LYS A 31 3.80 16.19 5.81
CA LYS A 31 5.24 16.37 5.74
C LYS A 31 6.00 15.06 5.82
N ALA A 32 7.10 14.93 5.07
CA ALA A 32 8.10 13.89 5.24
C ALA A 32 9.42 14.49 5.71
N THR A 33 10.09 13.77 6.61
CA THR A 33 11.47 14.04 7.01
C THR A 33 12.30 12.78 6.90
N LEU A 34 13.53 12.93 6.40
CA LEU A 34 14.51 11.88 6.27
C LEU A 34 15.64 12.21 7.24
N ALA A 35 15.75 11.45 8.33
CA ALA A 35 16.76 11.67 9.36
C ALA A 35 17.08 10.36 10.08
N ASP A 36 18.36 10.15 10.42
CA ASP A 36 18.81 8.99 11.21
C ASP A 36 18.28 7.64 10.65
N ASN A 37 18.37 7.46 9.33
CA ASN A 37 17.88 6.28 8.60
C ASN A 37 16.36 6.02 8.74
N THR A 38 15.61 7.02 9.18
CA THR A 38 14.16 6.98 9.37
C THR A 38 13.47 7.99 8.46
N LEU A 39 12.53 7.51 7.65
CA LEU A 39 11.56 8.32 6.93
C LEU A 39 10.35 8.48 7.83
N THR A 40 10.04 9.70 8.26
CA THR A 40 8.85 9.99 9.08
C THR A 40 7.86 10.80 8.26
N LEU A 41 6.62 10.29 8.17
CA LEU A 41 5.48 10.96 7.55
C LEU A 41 4.59 11.55 8.66
N GLU A 42 4.69 12.85 8.88
CA GLU A 42 3.91 13.61 9.85
C GLU A 42 2.58 14.06 9.24
N GLY A 43 1.50 13.99 10.02
CA GLY A 43 0.16 14.27 9.51
C GLY A 43 -0.25 13.27 8.44
N ALA A 44 0.18 12.01 8.58
CA ALA A 44 -0.16 10.95 7.65
C ALA A 44 -1.67 10.71 7.62
N ASP A 45 -2.22 10.56 6.41
CA ASP A 45 -3.63 10.23 6.25
C ASP A 45 -3.93 8.89 6.94
N LYS A 46 -5.13 8.78 7.55
CA LYS A 46 -5.54 7.57 8.26
C LYS A 46 -5.79 6.38 7.34
N ASN A 47 -5.91 6.64 6.03
CA ASN A 47 -6.12 5.62 5.02
C ASN A 47 -5.04 5.70 3.93
N VAL A 48 -4.73 4.56 3.35
CA VAL A 48 -3.89 4.41 2.16
C VAL A 48 -4.77 3.97 0.99
N ILE A 49 -4.50 4.48 -0.21
CA ILE A 49 -5.20 4.07 -1.43
C ILE A 49 -4.52 2.80 -1.96
N VAL A 50 -5.29 1.85 -2.46
CA VAL A 50 -4.79 0.59 -3.03
C VAL A 50 -5.36 0.41 -4.44
N PHE A 51 -4.50 0.14 -5.40
CA PHE A 51 -4.86 -0.14 -6.79
C PHE A 51 -4.46 -1.56 -7.17
N ALA A 52 -5.40 -2.34 -7.68
CA ALA A 52 -5.11 -3.66 -8.23
C ALA A 52 -4.87 -3.59 -9.74
N ASP A 53 -3.85 -4.32 -10.19
CA ASP A 53 -3.48 -4.46 -11.58
C ASP A 53 -4.55 -5.16 -12.42
N ARG A 54 -4.32 -5.17 -13.73
CA ARG A 54 -5.14 -6.00 -14.62
C ARG A 54 -4.90 -7.49 -14.31
N PRO A 55 -5.96 -8.31 -14.39
CA PRO A 55 -7.27 -7.99 -14.93
C PRO A 55 -8.32 -7.65 -13.86
N HIS A 56 -7.94 -7.50 -12.59
CA HIS A 56 -8.83 -7.19 -11.46
C HIS A 56 -9.36 -5.76 -11.52
N ARG A 57 -8.52 -4.77 -11.84
CA ARG A 57 -8.93 -3.34 -11.99
C ARG A 57 -9.74 -2.79 -10.80
N ALA A 58 -9.38 -3.19 -9.59
CA ALA A 58 -10.01 -2.69 -8.37
C ALA A 58 -9.25 -1.48 -7.81
N ALA A 59 -9.96 -0.59 -7.13
CA ALA A 59 -9.36 0.46 -6.31
C ALA A 59 -10.14 0.61 -5.02
N ALA A 60 -9.44 0.78 -3.90
CA ALA A 60 -10.02 0.91 -2.58
C ALA A 60 -9.16 1.82 -1.70
N THR A 61 -9.67 2.14 -0.52
CA THR A 61 -8.85 2.65 0.59
C THR A 61 -8.91 1.68 1.76
N ILE A 62 -7.80 1.51 2.46
CA ILE A 62 -7.75 0.79 3.74
C ILE A 62 -7.13 1.64 4.83
N PRO A 63 -7.43 1.38 6.11
CA PRO A 63 -6.70 1.99 7.21
C PRO A 63 -5.19 1.75 7.10
N VAL A 64 -4.37 2.75 7.40
CA VAL A 64 -2.91 2.59 7.47
C VAL A 64 -2.52 1.54 8.52
N ALA A 65 -3.30 1.41 9.60
CA ALA A 65 -3.11 0.37 10.60
C ALA A 65 -3.18 -1.05 10.01
N ASP A 66 -4.02 -1.27 9.00
CA ASP A 66 -4.12 -2.59 8.35
C ASP A 66 -2.88 -2.86 7.48
N LEU A 67 -2.39 -1.87 6.72
CA LEU A 67 -1.12 -1.98 5.99
C LEU A 67 0.05 -2.34 6.93
N VAL A 68 0.14 -1.70 8.10
CA VAL A 68 1.20 -1.96 9.08
C VAL A 68 1.07 -3.35 9.70
N LYS A 69 -0.15 -3.76 10.06
CA LYS A 69 -0.41 -5.06 10.69
C LYS A 69 0.07 -6.22 9.82
N THR A 70 -0.14 -6.11 8.51
CA THR A 70 0.12 -7.21 7.56
C THR A 70 1.49 -7.14 6.91
N TRP A 71 2.31 -6.16 7.28
CA TRP A 71 3.61 -5.91 6.67
C TRP A 71 4.52 -7.15 6.67
N GLY A 72 4.43 -7.99 7.71
CA GLY A 72 5.21 -9.22 7.85
C GLY A 72 4.40 -10.51 7.72
N GLU A 73 3.17 -10.45 7.20
CA GLU A 73 2.33 -11.64 6.99
C GLU A 73 2.62 -12.26 5.62
N GLY A 74 2.78 -13.59 5.57
CA GLY A 74 3.04 -14.34 4.34
C GLY A 74 4.53 -14.65 4.07
N ALA A 75 4.78 -15.58 3.16
CA ALA A 75 6.15 -15.97 2.76
C ALA A 75 6.83 -14.91 1.87
N ASP A 76 6.04 -14.19 1.09
CA ASP A 76 6.47 -13.12 0.18
C ASP A 76 6.08 -11.73 0.73
N SER A 77 6.21 -11.54 2.06
CA SER A 77 5.81 -10.32 2.78
C SER A 77 6.77 -9.15 2.56
N PHE A 78 6.33 -7.91 2.84
CA PHE A 78 7.21 -6.73 2.87
C PHE A 78 8.30 -6.79 3.96
N ALA A 79 8.14 -7.62 4.99
CA ALA A 79 9.21 -7.82 5.98
C ALA A 79 10.35 -8.69 5.43
N SER A 80 10.03 -9.64 4.53
CA SER A 80 10.99 -10.56 3.91
C SER A 80 11.58 -10.03 2.60
N ASP A 81 10.79 -9.29 1.81
CA ASP A 81 11.17 -8.65 0.56
C ASP A 81 10.66 -7.20 0.58
N PRO A 82 11.47 -6.25 1.12
CA PRO A 82 11.00 -4.89 1.33
C PRO A 82 10.68 -4.15 0.03
N PRO A 83 9.61 -3.34 0.01
CA PRO A 83 9.19 -2.65 -1.21
C PRO A 83 10.08 -1.44 -1.51
N ASN A 84 10.16 -1.12 -2.80
CA ASN A 84 10.55 0.22 -3.21
C ASN A 84 9.35 1.17 -3.07
N ALA A 85 9.64 2.43 -2.91
CA ALA A 85 8.65 3.48 -2.89
C ALA A 85 9.16 4.73 -3.58
N ALA A 86 8.29 5.34 -4.38
CA ALA A 86 8.51 6.69 -4.88
C ALA A 86 7.96 7.69 -3.86
N LEU A 87 8.84 8.51 -3.32
CA LEU A 87 8.52 9.63 -2.43
C LEU A 87 8.59 10.92 -3.26
N VAL A 88 7.43 11.52 -3.50
CA VAL A 88 7.28 12.73 -4.31
C VAL A 88 6.60 13.83 -3.52
N GLY A 89 7.00 15.08 -3.70
CA GLY A 89 6.43 16.22 -2.99
C GLY A 89 7.18 17.49 -3.35
N GLU A 90 7.25 18.44 -2.42
CA GLU A 90 7.93 19.73 -2.65
C GLU A 90 8.79 20.15 -1.46
N THR A 91 9.92 20.81 -1.69
CA THR A 91 10.70 21.48 -0.64
C THR A 91 9.98 22.72 -0.10
N ASP A 92 10.48 23.32 0.98
CA ASP A 92 9.93 24.57 1.54
C ASP A 92 9.96 25.76 0.55
N ASP A 93 10.89 25.78 -0.41
CA ASP A 93 10.96 26.77 -1.48
C ASP A 93 10.16 26.38 -2.73
N GLY A 94 9.34 25.33 -2.66
CA GLY A 94 8.41 24.92 -3.70
C GLY A 94 9.05 24.18 -4.88
N LYS A 95 10.28 23.65 -4.71
CA LYS A 95 10.90 22.82 -5.75
C LYS A 95 10.36 21.39 -5.65
N PRO A 96 10.07 20.73 -6.78
CA PRO A 96 9.63 19.35 -6.76
C PRO A 96 10.73 18.44 -6.24
N VAL A 97 10.34 17.47 -5.41
CA VAL A 97 11.16 16.38 -4.91
C VAL A 97 10.66 15.06 -5.50
N SER A 98 11.59 14.20 -5.90
CA SER A 98 11.32 12.83 -6.33
C SER A 98 12.47 11.94 -5.88
N LEU A 99 12.18 11.00 -4.99
CA LEU A 99 13.13 10.03 -4.45
C LEU A 99 12.60 8.63 -4.66
N ILE A 100 13.49 7.69 -4.97
CA ILE A 100 13.18 6.27 -4.91
C ILE A 100 13.90 5.70 -3.68
N VAL A 101 13.15 5.08 -2.79
CA VAL A 101 13.64 4.52 -1.53
C VAL A 101 13.16 3.09 -1.37
N GLU A 102 13.95 2.23 -0.73
CA GLU A 102 13.43 0.98 -0.16
C GLU A 102 12.98 1.28 1.28
N ILE A 103 11.78 0.84 1.69
CA ILE A 103 11.23 1.10 3.02
C ILE A 103 10.97 -0.18 3.80
N ARG A 104 11.19 -0.13 5.12
CA ARG A 104 11.14 -1.30 6.01
C ARG A 104 10.57 -0.92 7.37
N ASN A 105 10.13 -1.93 8.12
CA ASN A 105 9.82 -1.82 9.55
C ASN A 105 8.90 -0.63 9.90
N PRO A 106 7.67 -0.57 9.37
CA PRO A 106 6.77 0.53 9.63
C PRO A 106 6.43 0.64 11.12
N VAL A 107 6.37 1.87 11.64
CA VAL A 107 5.92 2.16 13.00
C VAL A 107 4.81 3.20 12.94
N LEU A 108 3.60 2.79 13.34
CA LEU A 108 2.45 3.68 13.41
C LEU A 108 2.37 4.35 14.78
N SER A 109 2.19 5.68 14.77
CA SER A 109 1.84 6.52 15.93
C SER A 109 0.50 7.20 15.70
N GLU A 110 0.03 8.04 16.64
CA GLU A 110 -1.30 8.66 16.57
C GLU A 110 -1.50 9.54 15.31
N ASN A 111 -0.47 10.29 14.91
CA ASN A 111 -0.53 11.24 13.79
C ASN A 111 0.67 11.13 12.84
N SER A 112 1.37 10.00 12.86
CA SER A 112 2.50 9.76 11.97
C SER A 112 2.71 8.28 11.73
N ILE A 113 3.35 7.97 10.61
CA ILE A 113 3.97 6.68 10.35
C ILE A 113 5.44 6.91 10.04
N SER A 114 6.30 6.01 10.48
CA SER A 114 7.70 6.03 10.08
C SER A 114 8.14 4.70 9.52
N TYR A 115 9.17 4.75 8.68
CA TYR A 115 9.82 3.61 8.06
C TYR A 115 11.32 3.74 8.24
N GLN A 116 12.02 2.63 8.44
CA GLN A 116 13.43 2.60 8.10
C GLN A 116 13.55 2.68 6.57
N TYR A 117 14.53 3.41 6.06
CA TYR A 117 14.68 3.56 4.61
C TYR A 117 16.11 3.40 4.13
N SER A 118 16.25 3.20 2.82
CA SER A 118 17.53 3.30 2.11
C SER A 118 17.27 3.97 0.76
N VAL A 119 18.07 4.95 0.39
CA VAL A 119 17.91 5.65 -0.90
C VAL A 119 18.41 4.76 -2.02
N ILE A 120 17.57 4.56 -3.04
CA ILE A 120 17.91 3.87 -4.29
C ILE A 120 18.28 4.90 -5.35
N GLU A 121 17.48 5.96 -5.49
CA GLU A 121 17.69 7.03 -6.48
C GLU A 121 17.26 8.39 -5.93
N GLY A 122 18.01 9.43 -6.31
CA GLY A 122 17.80 10.81 -5.93
C GLY A 122 18.62 11.24 -4.72
N ASP A 123 18.56 12.53 -4.40
CA ASP A 123 19.30 13.16 -3.31
C ASP A 123 18.33 13.70 -2.27
N ASP A 124 18.60 13.41 -0.99
CA ASP A 124 17.85 13.99 0.12
C ASP A 124 17.91 15.53 0.07
N GLN A 125 16.76 16.16 -0.15
CA GLN A 125 16.60 17.62 -0.22
C GLN A 125 16.13 18.22 1.12
N GLY A 126 16.10 17.43 2.20
CA GLY A 126 15.59 17.80 3.50
C GLY A 126 14.09 17.54 3.64
N ALA A 127 13.38 18.45 4.31
CA ALA A 127 11.94 18.31 4.54
C ALA A 127 11.15 18.38 3.22
N ILE A 128 10.17 17.48 3.08
CA ILE A 128 9.30 17.39 1.91
C ILE A 128 7.87 17.68 2.38
N ASN A 129 7.24 18.67 1.79
CA ASN A 129 5.87 19.09 2.05
C ASN A 129 4.89 18.35 1.14
N ASN A 130 3.72 18.04 1.69
CA ASN A 130 2.62 17.30 1.05
C ASN A 130 3.08 16.06 0.26
N PRO A 131 3.91 15.18 0.85
CA PRO A 131 4.43 14.03 0.14
C PRO A 131 3.35 13.02 -0.23
N TYR A 132 3.50 12.42 -1.40
CA TYR A 132 2.92 11.11 -1.73
C TYR A 132 4.01 10.05 -1.71
N VAL A 133 3.71 8.92 -1.08
CA VAL A 133 4.54 7.71 -1.09
C VAL A 133 3.79 6.65 -1.87
N VAL A 134 4.27 6.37 -3.07
CA VAL A 134 3.76 5.29 -3.92
C VAL A 134 4.62 4.07 -3.65
N ILE A 135 4.06 3.08 -2.96
CA ILE A 135 4.76 1.88 -2.50
C ILE A 135 4.47 0.77 -3.52
N ASP A 136 5.53 0.23 -4.10
CA ASP A 136 5.45 -0.92 -4.98
C ASP A 136 5.23 -2.21 -4.19
N MET A 137 5.06 -3.29 -4.92
CA MET A 137 4.22 -4.38 -4.47
C MET A 137 5.00 -5.63 -4.03
N SER A 138 4.46 -6.26 -2.96
CA SER A 138 4.53 -7.69 -2.63
C SER A 138 3.27 -8.45 -3.08
N TYR A 139 3.39 -9.71 -3.52
CA TYR A 139 2.24 -10.60 -3.78
C TYR A 139 1.23 -10.56 -2.62
N LEU A 140 -0.05 -10.23 -2.89
CA LEU A 140 -1.06 -10.16 -1.84
C LEU A 140 -1.20 -11.51 -1.13
N ASP A 141 -0.93 -11.56 0.18
CA ASP A 141 -1.32 -12.69 1.02
C ASP A 141 -2.86 -12.84 0.96
N GLN A 142 -3.31 -14.08 0.84
CA GLN A 142 -4.72 -14.48 0.78
C GLN A 142 -5.54 -13.92 1.96
N ASN A 143 -4.90 -13.64 3.10
CA ASN A 143 -5.54 -13.04 4.28
C ASN A 143 -5.97 -11.57 4.06
N ILE A 144 -5.11 -10.77 3.44
CA ILE A 144 -5.45 -9.41 3.02
C ILE A 144 -6.41 -9.43 1.84
N ALA A 145 -6.14 -10.26 0.83
CA ALA A 145 -7.02 -10.42 -0.32
C ALA A 145 -8.44 -10.83 0.13
N SER A 146 -8.57 -11.67 1.15
CA SER A 146 -9.88 -12.04 1.73
C SER A 146 -10.57 -10.87 2.45
N THR A 147 -9.82 -9.98 3.10
CA THR A 147 -10.36 -8.77 3.73
C THR A 147 -10.79 -7.75 2.68
N PHE A 148 -9.98 -7.54 1.63
CA PHE A 148 -10.34 -6.73 0.47
C PHE A 148 -11.50 -7.31 -0.33
N ALA A 149 -11.58 -8.63 -0.48
CA ALA A 149 -12.69 -9.28 -1.15
C ALA A 149 -13.97 -9.22 -0.31
N THR A 150 -13.87 -9.23 1.02
CA THR A 150 -15.01 -9.05 1.93
C THR A 150 -15.50 -7.61 1.92
N ILE A 151 -14.60 -6.62 2.00
CA ILE A 151 -14.93 -5.20 1.84
C ILE A 151 -15.47 -4.95 0.44
N GLY A 152 -14.83 -5.55 -0.57
CA GLY A 152 -15.23 -5.59 -1.96
C GLY A 152 -16.65 -6.09 -2.13
N GLN A 153 -17.02 -7.25 -1.58
CA GLN A 153 -18.38 -7.78 -1.61
C GLN A 153 -19.39 -6.81 -0.97
N ALA A 154 -19.04 -6.23 0.17
CA ALA A 154 -19.90 -5.25 0.85
C ALA A 154 -20.14 -3.99 0.00
N VAL A 155 -19.26 -3.71 -0.97
CA VAL A 155 -19.36 -2.58 -1.91
C VAL A 155 -19.59 -2.98 -3.38
N GLY A 156 -19.92 -4.25 -3.65
CA GLY A 156 -20.32 -4.76 -4.98
C GLY A 156 -19.19 -5.27 -5.89
N ILE A 157 -17.98 -5.50 -5.36
CA ILE A 157 -16.85 -6.17 -6.03
C ILE A 157 -16.93 -7.69 -5.77
N PRO A 158 -16.99 -8.55 -6.80
CA PRO A 158 -17.21 -9.98 -6.61
C PRO A 158 -15.98 -10.76 -6.08
N THR A 159 -16.31 -11.81 -5.32
CA THR A 159 -15.51 -12.98 -4.87
C THR A 159 -14.59 -13.72 -5.85
N PRO A 160 -13.25 -13.88 -5.70
CA PRO A 160 -12.57 -14.99 -6.38
C PRO A 160 -13.07 -16.31 -5.80
N SER A 161 -13.46 -17.25 -6.67
CA SER A 161 -14.03 -18.53 -6.26
C SER A 161 -12.96 -19.41 -5.58
N THR A 162 -13.23 -19.87 -4.36
CA THR A 162 -12.33 -20.77 -3.65
C THR A 162 -12.41 -22.18 -4.21
N GLY A 163 -11.34 -22.63 -4.84
CA GLY A 163 -11.01 -24.04 -4.93
C GLY A 163 -10.31 -24.41 -6.23
N LEU A 164 -9.19 -25.12 -6.11
CA LEU A 164 -8.98 -26.40 -6.79
C LEU A 164 -7.81 -27.13 -6.12
N ASN A 165 -8.08 -28.36 -5.67
CA ASN A 165 -7.08 -29.33 -5.24
C ASN A 165 -6.30 -29.82 -6.45
N TYR A 166 -4.97 -29.78 -6.41
CA TYR A 166 -4.12 -30.41 -7.41
C TYR A 166 -3.72 -31.81 -6.95
N THR A 167 -4.30 -32.86 -7.56
CA THR A 167 -3.58 -34.13 -7.71
C THR A 167 -2.75 -34.04 -8.97
N THR A 168 -1.43 -34.05 -8.80
CA THR A 168 -0.45 -34.15 -9.89
C THR A 168 -0.47 -35.55 -10.48
N THR A 169 -0.62 -35.69 -11.80
CA THR A 169 0.16 -36.67 -12.58
C THR A 169 0.20 -36.27 -14.05
N ASP A 170 1.44 -36.09 -14.52
CA ASP A 170 2.03 -36.05 -15.87
C ASP A 170 1.27 -35.43 -17.06
#